data_AF-A0A2K2D8I0-F1
#
_entry.id   AF-A0A2K2D8I0-F1
#
_cell.length_a   1.000
_cell.length_b   1.000
_cell.length_c   1.000
_cell.angle_alpha   90.00
_cell.angle_beta   90.00
_cell.angle_gamma   90.00
#
_symmetry.space_group_name_H-M   'P 1'
#
loop_
_entity.id
_entity.type
_entity.pdbx_description
1 polymer ?
#
loop_
_entity_poly.entity_id
_entity_poly.type
_entity_poly.pdbx_seq_one_letter_code
_entity_poly.pdbx_strand_id
1 'polypeptide(L)'
;MHDTGLSARAAGASSSSSSSPYAGSSPSSAATNPGDDDDESKTRKAHPAFVAAAYARLHSSHRAAVSLLLLIAVAATAFLAGRAHPRADCLPPRIDARFLALQDAAAASDFGSLGVPWCRSKTGKIVEWTSKDLLNGLEEFVPIYETRPIKNNMNGMGFDHSFGLWFMARWLKPDLMIESGAFKGHSTWVLRQAMPNTRIISITPRHPEKYLRKGPAYVDGNCTYLSGREGFIDFGSVDWEKLLRKHGISDPSRVLVFFDDHQSELKRLKQALKAGFRHLIFEDNYDTGTGDHYSLRQICDQSHIRGGGHSCFWDSDEARLRSKRKKFWEKAVEIDELCGKDDAWWGIRGYKRDNFNRSNEAISHKEHFQNSRLLESVLDLYWELPPVAGPSLTHQTRYDPARASDPIIEDGRYGLFQRIGLARLDTSVFNGYTQMVYVQISAVHD
;
A
#
# COMPACT_ATOMS: atom_id res chain seq x y z
N MET A 1 -20.37 -29.10 -55.59
CA MET A 1 -19.56 -28.98 -56.83
C MET A 1 -18.13 -28.77 -56.40
N HIS A 2 -17.22 -29.69 -56.76
CA HIS A 2 -15.77 -29.70 -56.46
C HIS A 2 -15.42 -29.69 -54.95
N ASP A 3 -14.91 -30.75 -54.29
CA ASP A 3 -14.11 -31.93 -54.71
C ASP A 3 -12.72 -31.52 -55.23
N THR A 4 -11.54 -31.96 -54.75
CA THR A 4 -11.08 -32.98 -53.74
C THR A 4 -10.07 -32.33 -52.75
N GLY A 5 -9.43 -32.97 -51.73
CA GLY A 5 -9.50 -34.29 -51.11
C GLY A 5 -8.11 -34.92 -50.79
N LEU A 6 -7.94 -35.55 -49.59
CA LEU A 6 -6.79 -36.41 -49.13
C LEU A 6 -5.41 -35.72 -48.90
N SER A 7 -4.42 -36.23 -48.13
CA SER A 7 -4.38 -37.14 -46.95
C SER A 7 -2.95 -37.20 -46.33
N ALA A 8 -2.86 -37.56 -45.05
CA ALA A 8 -1.76 -38.29 -44.36
C ALA A 8 -0.31 -37.73 -44.14
N ARG A 9 0.10 -37.85 -42.86
CA ARG A 9 1.39 -38.37 -42.32
C ARG A 9 2.72 -37.56 -42.36
N ALA A 10 3.19 -37.31 -41.12
CA ALA A 10 4.48 -37.76 -40.54
C ALA A 10 5.80 -36.97 -40.74
N ALA A 11 6.34 -36.55 -39.58
CA ALA A 11 7.72 -36.74 -39.07
C ALA A 11 8.96 -36.07 -39.73
N GLY A 12 9.92 -35.67 -38.87
CA GLY A 12 11.33 -35.34 -39.21
C GLY A 12 11.52 -33.91 -39.75
N ALA A 13 12.06 -32.90 -39.05
CA ALA A 13 13.23 -32.76 -38.17
C ALA A 13 14.60 -32.61 -38.88
N SER A 14 15.32 -31.53 -38.49
CA SER A 14 16.78 -31.39 -38.35
C SER A 14 17.65 -30.60 -39.37
N SER A 15 18.82 -30.19 -38.85
CA SER A 15 19.95 -29.38 -39.38
C SER A 15 19.79 -27.85 -39.26
N SER A 16 20.80 -27.05 -38.85
CA SER A 16 22.25 -27.27 -38.60
C SER A 16 22.70 -26.43 -37.35
N SER A 17 23.68 -26.73 -36.47
CA SER A 17 24.84 -27.65 -36.35
C SER A 17 26.24 -26.98 -36.43
N SER A 18 26.86 -26.74 -35.29
CA SER A 18 28.32 -26.68 -35.02
C SER A 18 28.53 -26.66 -33.49
N SER A 19 29.59 -27.21 -32.86
CA SER A 19 30.60 -28.20 -33.27
C SER A 19 31.33 -28.75 -32.02
N SER A 20 31.26 -30.07 -31.78
CA SER A 20 32.38 -31.04 -31.55
C SER A 20 33.55 -30.78 -30.55
N PRO A 21 34.28 -31.83 -30.06
CA PRO A 21 33.86 -33.24 -29.81
C PRO A 21 34.59 -34.02 -28.66
N TYR A 22 34.16 -35.29 -28.45
CA TYR A 22 34.90 -36.47 -27.90
C TYR A 22 35.33 -36.49 -26.41
N ALA A 23 35.37 -37.63 -25.67
CA ALA A 23 34.98 -39.05 -25.84
C ALA A 23 34.73 -39.67 -24.42
N GLY A 24 34.19 -40.87 -24.18
CA GLY A 24 33.57 -41.88 -25.03
C GLY A 24 32.99 -43.07 -24.20
N SER A 25 31.76 -43.46 -24.54
CA SER A 25 31.23 -44.84 -24.69
C SER A 25 31.35 -45.91 -23.59
N SER A 26 30.19 -46.25 -23.00
CA SER A 26 29.76 -47.59 -22.50
C SER A 26 29.51 -48.59 -23.68
N PRO A 27 28.95 -49.84 -23.56
CA PRO A 27 27.69 -50.21 -22.86
C PRO A 27 27.50 -51.68 -22.35
N SER A 28 26.26 -51.97 -21.88
CA SER A 28 25.49 -53.25 -21.94
C SER A 28 26.08 -54.54 -21.32
N SER A 29 25.54 -55.16 -20.26
CA SER A 29 24.18 -55.71 -19.96
C SER A 29 23.98 -57.20 -20.31
N ALA A 30 23.75 -58.05 -19.30
CA ALA A 30 22.93 -59.28 -19.35
C ALA A 30 22.76 -59.86 -17.93
N ALA A 31 21.74 -60.67 -17.70
CA ALA A 31 21.46 -61.32 -16.41
C ALA A 31 21.58 -62.84 -16.50
N THR A 32 22.07 -63.49 -15.42
CA THR A 32 21.84 -64.92 -15.09
C THR A 32 22.29 -65.24 -13.65
N ASN A 33 21.50 -66.03 -12.94
CA ASN A 33 21.82 -66.82 -11.72
C ASN A 33 22.12 -68.29 -12.15
N PRO A 34 22.46 -69.26 -11.27
CA PRO A 34 23.06 -69.26 -9.91
C PRO A 34 24.27 -70.25 -9.81
N GLY A 35 24.75 -70.57 -8.59
CA GLY A 35 25.36 -71.89 -8.27
C GLY A 35 26.67 -71.89 -7.45
N ASP A 36 26.66 -72.65 -6.34
CA ASP A 36 27.72 -73.52 -5.78
C ASP A 36 29.09 -72.91 -5.37
N ASP A 37 29.82 -73.34 -4.33
CA ASP A 37 29.59 -74.33 -3.25
C ASP A 37 30.57 -74.04 -2.07
N ASP A 38 30.24 -74.55 -0.86
CA ASP A 38 31.12 -75.00 0.27
C ASP A 38 32.30 -74.12 0.81
N ASP A 39 32.84 -74.26 2.04
CA ASP A 39 32.74 -75.32 3.06
C ASP A 39 33.03 -74.84 4.52
N GLU A 40 32.77 -75.74 5.47
CA GLU A 40 33.09 -75.87 6.90
C GLU A 40 34.01 -74.86 7.67
N SER A 41 33.57 -74.52 8.90
CA SER A 41 33.99 -75.30 10.10
C SER A 41 33.28 -74.88 11.40
N LYS A 42 33.10 -75.83 12.33
CA LYS A 42 32.36 -75.67 13.61
C LYS A 42 33.27 -75.85 14.82
N THR A 43 33.17 -74.96 15.82
CA THR A 43 33.39 -75.34 17.23
C THR A 43 32.48 -74.58 18.20
N ARG A 44 31.77 -75.33 19.06
CA ARG A 44 30.92 -74.84 20.17
C ARG A 44 31.76 -74.76 21.47
N LYS A 45 31.53 -73.73 22.32
CA LYS A 45 31.08 -73.91 23.73
C LYS A 45 30.91 -72.60 24.55
N ALA A 46 29.91 -72.66 25.44
CA ALA A 46 29.71 -71.92 26.71
C ALA A 46 29.49 -70.39 26.73
N HIS A 47 28.34 -69.97 27.27
CA HIS A 47 27.99 -68.58 27.58
C HIS A 47 28.52 -68.12 28.95
N PRO A 48 29.05 -66.89 29.08
CA PRO A 48 29.22 -66.17 30.34
C PRO A 48 28.20 -65.00 30.51
N ALA A 49 27.05 -65.05 29.84
CA ALA A 49 26.13 -63.91 29.70
C ALA A 49 25.39 -63.49 31.00
N PHE A 50 25.40 -64.30 32.06
CA PHE A 50 24.52 -64.08 33.22
C PHE A 50 25.12 -63.22 34.35
N VAL A 51 26.43 -62.95 34.35
CA VAL A 51 27.10 -62.17 35.41
C VAL A 51 27.26 -60.68 35.03
N ALA A 52 27.45 -60.37 33.75
CA ALA A 52 27.60 -58.98 33.28
C ALA A 52 26.31 -58.14 33.43
N ALA A 53 25.14 -58.77 33.31
CA ALA A 53 23.84 -58.09 33.36
C ALA A 53 23.49 -57.52 34.75
N ALA A 54 24.02 -58.10 35.83
CA ALA A 54 23.80 -57.62 37.20
C ALA A 54 24.64 -56.36 37.50
N TYR A 55 25.91 -56.35 37.09
CA TYR A 55 26.83 -55.23 37.31
C TYR A 55 26.41 -53.96 36.53
N ALA A 56 25.86 -54.11 35.32
CA ALA A 56 25.41 -52.98 34.51
C ALA A 56 24.20 -52.24 35.13
N ARG A 57 23.30 -52.96 35.83
CA ARG A 57 22.07 -52.39 36.41
C ARG A 57 22.32 -51.57 37.69
N LEU A 58 23.35 -51.90 38.48
CA LEU A 58 23.74 -51.06 39.63
C LEU A 58 24.35 -49.72 39.18
N HIS A 59 25.22 -49.74 38.17
CA HIS A 59 25.87 -48.52 37.70
C HIS A 59 24.97 -47.58 36.88
N SER A 60 23.91 -48.07 36.21
CA SER A 60 22.96 -47.17 35.53
C SER A 60 22.08 -46.41 36.53
N SER A 61 21.71 -47.05 37.66
CA SER A 61 20.94 -46.43 38.75
C SER A 61 21.67 -45.23 39.35
N HIS A 62 22.94 -45.39 39.74
CA HIS A 62 23.71 -44.30 40.33
C HIS A 62 23.96 -43.15 39.36
N ARG A 63 24.19 -43.42 38.06
CA ARG A 63 24.34 -42.35 37.06
C ARG A 63 23.04 -41.56 36.86
N ALA A 64 21.90 -42.24 36.78
CA ALA A 64 20.59 -41.59 36.69
C ALA A 64 20.29 -40.72 37.94
N ALA A 65 20.58 -41.23 39.14
CA ALA A 65 20.43 -40.48 40.38
C ALA A 65 21.34 -39.24 40.46
N VAL A 66 22.60 -39.35 40.03
CA VAL A 66 23.54 -38.21 39.97
C VAL A 66 23.10 -37.18 38.93
N SER A 67 22.64 -37.60 37.74
CA SER A 67 22.09 -36.69 36.73
C SER A 67 20.82 -35.97 37.22
N LEU A 68 19.94 -36.68 37.95
CA LEU A 68 18.74 -36.08 38.55
C LEU A 68 19.10 -35.07 39.65
N LEU A 69 20.07 -35.38 40.51
CA LEU A 69 20.58 -34.45 41.53
C LEU A 69 21.26 -33.22 40.91
N LEU A 70 21.99 -33.38 39.79
CA LEU A 70 22.53 -32.26 39.01
C LEU A 70 21.43 -31.40 38.40
N LEU A 71 20.37 -31.98 37.84
CA LEU A 71 19.22 -31.23 37.32
C LEU A 71 18.47 -30.48 38.43
N ILE A 72 18.29 -31.09 39.60
CA ILE A 72 17.69 -30.45 40.77
C ILE A 72 18.60 -29.32 41.28
N ALA A 73 19.92 -29.51 41.31
CA ALA A 73 20.87 -28.47 41.69
C ALA A 73 20.85 -27.29 40.71
N VAL A 74 20.80 -27.54 39.40
CA VAL A 74 20.68 -26.50 38.36
C VAL A 74 19.33 -25.78 38.44
N ALA A 75 18.23 -26.50 38.69
CA ALA A 75 16.92 -25.89 38.92
C ALA A 75 16.90 -25.03 40.20
N ALA A 76 17.54 -25.50 41.28
CA ALA A 76 17.66 -24.76 42.53
C ALA A 76 18.56 -23.52 42.38
N THR A 77 19.69 -23.59 41.68
CA THR A 77 20.53 -22.41 41.42
C THR A 77 19.85 -21.41 40.48
N ALA A 78 19.10 -21.87 39.47
CA ALA A 78 18.29 -20.99 38.63
C ALA A 78 17.16 -20.30 39.44
N PHE A 79 16.49 -21.04 40.32
CA PHE A 79 15.43 -20.52 41.19
C PHE A 79 15.95 -19.54 42.25
N LEU A 80 17.15 -19.79 42.80
CA LEU A 80 17.83 -18.90 43.73
C LEU A 80 18.41 -17.67 43.02
N ALA A 81 19.00 -17.81 41.82
CA ALA A 81 19.46 -16.68 41.01
C ALA A 81 18.30 -15.78 40.57
N GLY A 82 17.14 -16.36 40.25
CA GLY A 82 15.88 -15.64 39.99
C GLY A 82 15.24 -14.99 41.23
N ARG A 83 15.72 -15.31 42.44
CA ARG A 83 15.31 -14.66 43.71
C ARG A 83 16.38 -13.73 44.30
N ALA A 84 17.63 -13.85 43.87
CA ALA A 84 18.76 -13.04 44.33
C ALA A 84 18.97 -11.75 43.51
N HIS A 85 18.26 -11.59 42.38
CA HIS A 85 18.14 -10.28 41.73
C HIS A 85 17.16 -9.42 42.51
N PRO A 86 17.54 -8.19 42.93
CA PRO A 86 16.56 -7.18 43.29
C PRO A 86 15.59 -7.01 42.11
N ARG A 87 14.30 -6.81 42.38
CA ARG A 87 13.38 -6.30 41.37
C ARG A 87 13.78 -4.86 41.05
N ALA A 88 14.69 -4.70 40.10
CA ALA A 88 14.61 -3.58 39.18
C ALA A 88 13.30 -3.81 38.41
N ASP A 89 12.33 -2.91 38.58
CA ASP A 89 11.05 -2.99 37.89
C ASP A 89 11.26 -2.73 36.39
N CYS A 90 11.63 -3.77 35.66
CA CYS A 90 11.44 -3.83 34.23
C CYS A 90 9.94 -3.82 33.94
N LEU A 91 9.38 -2.61 33.84
CA LEU A 91 8.16 -2.38 33.09
C LEU A 91 8.28 -3.12 31.74
N PRO A 92 7.19 -3.69 31.20
CA PRO A 92 7.17 -4.03 29.77
C PRO A 92 7.56 -2.78 28.98
N PRO A 93 8.14 -2.90 27.76
CA PRO A 93 8.52 -1.73 26.97
C PRO A 93 7.27 -0.92 26.64
N ARG A 94 6.95 0.05 27.50
CA ARG A 94 6.11 1.18 27.16
C ARG A 94 6.85 1.86 26.02
N ILE A 95 6.25 1.81 24.84
CA ILE A 95 6.46 2.84 23.83
C ILE A 95 6.02 4.13 24.53
N ASP A 96 6.99 4.82 25.10
CA ASP A 96 6.73 5.94 25.99
C ASP A 96 6.22 7.09 25.11
N ALA A 97 4.93 7.44 25.25
CA ALA A 97 4.27 8.46 24.43
C ALA A 97 4.94 9.86 24.54
N ARG A 98 5.91 10.00 25.45
CA ARG A 98 6.84 11.12 25.55
C ARG A 98 7.78 11.29 24.35
N PHE A 99 7.94 10.27 23.49
CA PHE A 99 8.63 10.44 22.19
C PHE A 99 7.84 11.33 21.20
N LEU A 100 6.59 11.69 21.51
CA LEU A 100 5.75 12.61 20.75
C LEU A 100 5.57 13.99 21.42
N ALA A 101 6.35 14.31 22.46
CA ALA A 101 6.26 15.56 23.20
C ALA A 101 7.62 16.23 23.40
N LEU A 102 8.33 16.50 22.30
CA LEU A 102 9.54 17.34 22.30
C LEU A 102 9.20 18.74 21.79
N GLN A 103 8.79 19.58 22.74
CA GLN A 103 8.65 21.02 22.54
C GLN A 103 10.03 21.69 22.66
N ASP A 104 10.83 21.61 21.58
CA ASP A 104 11.93 22.55 21.35
C ASP A 104 12.29 22.63 19.87
N ALA A 105 11.86 23.72 19.22
CA ALA A 105 12.04 23.96 17.78
C ALA A 105 13.45 24.49 17.42
N ALA A 106 14.47 24.16 18.23
CA ALA A 106 15.79 24.80 18.22
C ALA A 106 16.97 23.86 17.88
N ALA A 107 16.69 22.61 17.51
CA ALA A 107 17.66 21.69 16.90
C ALA A 107 17.32 21.37 15.42
N ALA A 108 16.66 22.31 14.75
CA ALA A 108 16.26 22.20 13.35
C ALA A 108 17.43 22.49 12.40
N SER A 109 18.42 21.60 12.37
CA SER A 109 19.28 21.42 11.20
C SER A 109 18.83 20.16 10.46
N ASP A 110 18.78 20.29 9.14
CA ASP A 110 18.54 19.22 8.16
C ASP A 110 17.04 18.91 7.92
N PHE A 111 16.53 19.55 6.86
CA PHE A 111 15.28 19.22 6.19
C PHE A 111 15.29 17.74 5.78
N GLY A 112 14.16 17.05 5.96
CA GLY A 112 14.02 15.63 5.59
C GLY A 112 13.95 14.62 6.73
N SER A 113 13.92 15.02 8.01
CA SER A 113 13.68 14.10 9.15
C SER A 113 12.21 13.64 9.27
N LEU A 114 11.67 13.13 8.16
CA LEU A 114 10.41 12.40 7.98
C LEU A 114 9.08 13.13 8.23
N GLY A 115 9.05 14.41 8.58
CA GLY A 115 7.80 15.17 8.69
C GLY A 115 6.93 15.13 7.42
N VAL A 116 5.64 15.44 7.55
CA VAL A 116 4.69 15.41 6.42
C VAL A 116 4.80 16.71 5.60
N PRO A 117 5.18 16.66 4.30
CA PRO A 117 5.11 17.82 3.42
C PRO A 117 3.64 18.15 3.11
N TRP A 118 3.34 19.43 2.90
CA TRP A 118 1.97 19.90 2.63
C TRP A 118 2.00 20.98 1.56
N CYS A 119 0.98 21.03 0.70
CA CYS A 119 0.87 22.12 -0.25
C CYS A 119 0.40 23.40 0.44
N ARG A 120 1.20 24.46 0.35
CA ARG A 120 0.81 25.79 0.81
C ARG A 120 -0.37 26.31 -0.01
N SER A 121 -1.51 26.56 0.64
CA SER A 121 -2.63 27.26 0.03
C SER A 121 -2.42 28.78 0.01
N LYS A 122 -2.98 29.45 -0.98
CA LYS A 122 -2.75 30.89 -1.25
C LYS A 122 -3.25 31.83 -0.15
N THR A 123 -4.24 31.40 0.63
CA THR A 123 -4.88 32.15 1.73
C THR A 123 -4.66 31.53 3.11
N GLY A 124 -3.99 30.38 3.19
CA GLY A 124 -3.89 29.60 4.44
C GLY A 124 -5.23 29.01 4.91
N LYS A 125 -6.26 28.96 4.05
CA LYS A 125 -7.57 28.37 4.41
C LYS A 125 -7.40 26.88 4.74
N ILE A 126 -7.98 26.47 5.87
CA ILE A 126 -8.07 25.09 6.34
C ILE A 126 -9.52 24.57 6.20
N VAL A 127 -9.71 23.29 6.52
CA VAL A 127 -11.02 22.63 6.52
C VAL A 127 -11.91 23.09 7.68
N GLU A 128 -13.22 23.00 7.48
CA GLU A 128 -14.24 23.45 8.43
C GLU A 128 -14.71 22.34 9.39
N TRP A 129 -14.52 21.06 9.02
CA TRP A 129 -14.89 19.92 9.84
C TRP A 129 -13.84 19.62 10.91
N THR A 130 -14.32 19.07 12.03
CA THR A 130 -13.50 18.69 13.19
C THR A 130 -13.31 17.18 13.27
N SER A 131 -12.40 16.71 14.14
CA SER A 131 -12.27 15.29 14.46
C SER A 131 -13.57 14.68 14.98
N LYS A 132 -14.46 15.47 15.60
CA LYS A 132 -15.78 15.00 16.03
C LYS A 132 -16.68 14.69 14.84
N ASP A 133 -16.65 15.52 13.79
CA ASP A 133 -17.45 15.30 12.59
C ASP A 133 -16.96 14.07 11.81
N LEU A 134 -15.65 13.85 11.77
CA LEU A 134 -15.05 12.63 11.23
C LEU A 134 -15.47 11.38 12.03
N LEU A 135 -15.47 11.43 13.36
CA LEU A 135 -15.95 10.33 14.21
C LEU A 135 -17.44 10.04 14.02
N ASN A 136 -18.29 11.07 13.96
CA ASN A 136 -19.71 10.90 13.63
C ASN A 136 -19.90 10.27 12.23
N GLY A 137 -19.11 10.71 11.25
CA GLY A 137 -19.11 10.15 9.91
C GLY A 137 -18.70 8.67 9.88
N LEU A 138 -17.74 8.25 10.71
CA LEU A 138 -17.36 6.84 10.84
C LEU A 138 -18.51 6.00 11.45
N GLU A 139 -19.20 6.53 12.46
CA GLU A 139 -20.37 5.88 13.06
C GLU A 139 -21.52 5.68 12.04
N GLU A 140 -21.73 6.61 11.10
CA GLU A 140 -22.67 6.44 9.96
C GLU A 140 -22.12 5.50 8.87
N PHE A 141 -20.82 5.58 8.54
CA PHE A 141 -20.25 4.90 7.37
C PHE A 141 -19.87 3.43 7.58
N VAL A 142 -19.44 3.01 8.78
CA VAL A 142 -19.08 1.60 9.05
C VAL A 142 -20.19 0.61 8.64
N PRO A 143 -21.46 0.76 9.09
CA PRO A 143 -22.52 -0.16 8.67
C PRO A 143 -22.83 -0.07 7.16
N ILE A 144 -22.63 1.09 6.53
CA ILE A 144 -22.76 1.23 5.07
C ILE A 144 -21.68 0.38 4.38
N TYR A 145 -20.41 0.50 4.77
CA TYR A 145 -19.29 -0.25 4.19
C TYR A 145 -19.39 -1.77 4.39
N GLU A 146 -20.04 -2.23 5.48
CA GLU A 146 -20.39 -3.64 5.67
C GLU A 146 -21.33 -4.16 4.56
N THR A 147 -22.20 -3.32 3.98
CA THR A 147 -23.12 -3.71 2.88
C THR A 147 -22.49 -3.77 1.49
N ARG A 148 -21.23 -3.32 1.31
CA ARG A 148 -20.60 -3.15 -0.01
C ARG A 148 -20.71 -4.41 -0.90
N PRO A 149 -20.97 -4.25 -2.22
CA PRO A 149 -21.09 -5.37 -3.15
C PRO A 149 -19.73 -6.06 -3.43
N ILE A 150 -18.62 -5.30 -3.34
CA ILE A 150 -17.27 -5.78 -3.64
C ILE A 150 -16.54 -6.01 -2.30
N LYS A 151 -16.68 -7.22 -1.74
CA LYS A 151 -16.08 -7.56 -0.44
C LYS A 151 -14.54 -7.52 -0.49
N ASN A 152 -13.95 -8.11 -1.52
CA ASN A 152 -12.52 -8.04 -1.82
C ASN A 152 -12.28 -7.06 -2.99
N ASN A 153 -11.87 -5.84 -2.64
CA ASN A 153 -11.52 -4.80 -3.61
C ASN A 153 -10.01 -4.72 -3.87
N MET A 154 -9.27 -5.84 -3.83
CA MET A 154 -7.83 -5.85 -4.16
C MET A 154 -7.56 -5.12 -5.49
N ASN A 155 -6.53 -4.26 -5.46
CA ASN A 155 -6.12 -3.30 -6.49
C ASN A 155 -7.10 -2.13 -6.75
N GLY A 156 -7.92 -1.78 -5.77
CA GLY A 156 -8.67 -0.53 -5.72
C GLY A 156 -8.82 -0.05 -4.27
N MET A 157 -9.51 1.08 -4.08
CA MET A 157 -9.61 1.74 -2.78
C MET A 157 -10.07 0.83 -1.60
N GLY A 158 -9.40 0.97 -0.46
CA GLY A 158 -9.70 0.30 0.82
C GLY A 158 -10.75 1.02 1.67
N PHE A 159 -10.85 0.69 2.96
CA PHE A 159 -11.81 1.32 3.88
C PHE A 159 -11.55 2.82 4.03
N ASP A 160 -10.31 3.21 4.33
CA ASP A 160 -9.92 4.58 4.66
C ASP A 160 -10.32 5.55 3.55
N HIS A 161 -9.85 5.30 2.33
CA HIS A 161 -10.18 6.13 1.16
C HIS A 161 -11.69 6.07 0.84
N SER A 162 -12.37 4.93 1.05
CA SER A 162 -13.83 4.85 0.87
C SER A 162 -14.57 5.74 1.86
N PHE A 163 -14.12 5.79 3.12
CA PHE A 163 -14.68 6.67 4.14
C PHE A 163 -14.46 8.14 3.77
N GLY A 164 -13.24 8.52 3.37
CA GLY A 164 -12.96 9.91 3.00
C GLY A 164 -13.76 10.38 1.78
N LEU A 165 -13.88 9.54 0.74
CA LEU A 165 -14.66 9.88 -0.46
C LEU A 165 -16.15 10.05 -0.10
N TRP A 166 -16.69 9.15 0.72
CA TRP A 166 -18.05 9.27 1.24
C TRP A 166 -18.23 10.54 2.07
N PHE A 167 -17.35 10.79 3.04
CA PHE A 167 -17.42 11.93 3.95
C PHE A 167 -17.37 13.25 3.18
N MET A 168 -16.45 13.39 2.24
CA MET A 168 -16.33 14.60 1.42
C MET A 168 -17.56 14.84 0.55
N ALA A 169 -18.14 13.80 -0.06
CA ALA A 169 -19.38 13.94 -0.82
C ALA A 169 -20.59 14.32 0.08
N ARG A 170 -20.67 13.77 1.29
CA ARG A 170 -21.68 14.14 2.31
C ARG A 170 -21.52 15.56 2.83
N TRP A 171 -20.29 16.03 2.99
CA TRP A 171 -19.97 17.37 3.46
C TRP A 171 -20.29 18.43 2.41
N LEU A 172 -19.74 18.26 1.20
CA LEU A 172 -19.86 19.23 0.10
C LEU A 172 -21.27 19.29 -0.51
N LYS A 173 -22.01 18.17 -0.50
CA LYS A 173 -23.36 18.03 -1.09
C LYS A 173 -23.43 18.55 -2.54
N PRO A 174 -22.57 18.04 -3.44
CA PRO A 174 -22.46 18.56 -4.80
C PRO A 174 -23.71 18.26 -5.64
N ASP A 175 -23.95 19.10 -6.65
CA ASP A 175 -25.08 18.96 -7.58
C ASP A 175 -24.84 17.84 -8.61
N LEU A 176 -23.57 17.52 -8.85
CA LEU A 176 -23.08 16.47 -9.73
C LEU A 176 -21.77 15.91 -9.17
N MET A 177 -21.56 14.60 -9.33
CA MET A 177 -20.29 13.95 -9.01
C MET A 177 -19.68 13.38 -10.29
N ILE A 178 -18.38 13.63 -10.50
CA ILE A 178 -17.59 13.08 -11.59
C ILE A 178 -16.55 12.15 -10.99
N GLU A 179 -16.37 10.99 -11.60
CA GLU A 179 -15.35 10.00 -11.28
C GLU A 179 -14.52 9.77 -12.54
N SER A 180 -13.19 9.78 -12.43
CA SER A 180 -12.28 9.32 -13.47
C SER A 180 -11.45 8.18 -12.89
N GLY A 181 -11.70 6.95 -13.33
CA GLY A 181 -11.11 5.74 -12.73
C GLY A 181 -12.11 4.84 -11.99
N ALA A 182 -13.09 4.27 -12.69
CA ALA A 182 -14.12 3.45 -12.03
C ALA A 182 -13.67 2.06 -11.56
N PHE A 183 -12.67 1.46 -12.21
CA PHE A 183 -12.27 0.05 -12.08
C PHE A 183 -13.46 -0.94 -12.00
N LYS A 184 -13.71 -1.56 -10.83
CA LYS A 184 -14.82 -2.49 -10.55
C LYS A 184 -16.14 -1.79 -10.17
N GLY A 185 -16.15 -0.46 -10.03
CA GLY A 185 -17.29 0.36 -9.63
C GLY A 185 -17.45 0.56 -8.11
N HIS A 186 -16.43 0.26 -7.31
CA HIS A 186 -16.53 0.39 -5.84
C HIS A 186 -16.62 1.86 -5.40
N SER A 187 -15.77 2.74 -5.93
CA SER A 187 -15.84 4.20 -5.76
C SER A 187 -17.19 4.76 -6.23
N THR A 188 -17.71 4.29 -7.37
CA THR A 188 -19.04 4.66 -7.87
C THR A 188 -20.15 4.26 -6.87
N TRP A 189 -20.03 3.08 -6.24
CA TRP A 189 -20.94 2.64 -5.17
C TRP A 189 -20.83 3.53 -3.93
N VAL A 190 -19.61 3.87 -3.48
CA VAL A 190 -19.36 4.78 -2.35
C VAL A 190 -20.03 6.14 -2.57
N LEU A 191 -19.85 6.73 -3.75
CA LEU A 191 -20.49 7.99 -4.15
C LEU A 191 -22.02 7.88 -4.14
N ARG A 192 -22.58 6.78 -4.65
CA ARG A 192 -24.03 6.53 -4.59
C ARG A 192 -24.55 6.38 -3.15
N GLN A 193 -23.80 5.76 -2.25
CA GLN A 193 -24.18 5.70 -0.82
C GLN A 193 -24.10 7.06 -0.13
N ALA A 194 -23.15 7.92 -0.53
CA ALA A 194 -23.04 9.26 0.03
C ALA A 194 -24.20 10.16 -0.41
N MET A 195 -24.53 10.15 -1.71
CA MET A 195 -25.54 11.02 -2.30
C MET A 195 -26.50 10.22 -3.21
N PRO A 196 -27.50 9.52 -2.63
CA PRO A 196 -28.36 8.58 -3.35
C PRO A 196 -29.05 9.14 -4.61
N ASN A 197 -29.40 10.42 -4.61
CA ASN A 197 -30.13 11.07 -5.71
C ASN A 197 -29.24 11.91 -6.66
N THR A 198 -27.98 12.17 -6.30
CA THR A 198 -27.08 13.01 -7.10
C THR A 198 -26.63 12.26 -8.35
N ARG A 199 -26.52 12.96 -9.49
CA ARG A 199 -26.07 12.36 -10.76
C ARG A 199 -24.58 12.03 -10.69
N ILE A 200 -24.19 10.94 -11.33
CA ILE A 200 -22.78 10.50 -11.40
C ILE A 200 -22.38 10.39 -12.87
N ILE A 201 -21.23 10.96 -13.23
CA ILE A 201 -20.56 10.72 -14.53
C ILE A 201 -19.28 9.97 -14.24
N SER A 202 -19.12 8.78 -14.82
CA SER A 202 -17.95 7.92 -14.59
C SER A 202 -17.17 7.73 -15.89
N ILE A 203 -15.92 8.19 -15.90
CA ILE A 203 -14.96 8.09 -17.00
C ILE A 203 -14.07 6.88 -16.72
N THR A 204 -14.09 5.89 -17.61
CA THR A 204 -13.24 4.70 -17.47
C THR A 204 -13.00 4.02 -18.82
N PRO A 205 -11.76 3.64 -19.17
CA PRO A 205 -11.49 2.88 -20.39
C PRO A 205 -12.28 1.56 -20.47
N ARG A 206 -12.61 0.96 -19.32
CA ARG A 206 -13.31 -0.32 -19.23
C ARG A 206 -14.49 -0.22 -18.27
N HIS A 207 -15.70 -0.32 -18.83
CA HIS A 207 -16.96 -0.31 -18.08
C HIS A 207 -16.99 -1.38 -16.96
N PRO A 208 -17.45 -1.08 -15.73
CA PRO A 208 -17.41 -2.00 -14.58
C PRO A 208 -18.10 -3.36 -14.80
N GLU A 209 -19.18 -3.39 -15.59
CA GLU A 209 -19.87 -4.63 -16.00
C GLU A 209 -18.90 -5.69 -16.59
N LYS A 210 -17.83 -5.26 -17.26
CA LYS A 210 -16.84 -6.17 -17.88
C LYS A 210 -15.95 -6.88 -16.85
N TYR A 211 -16.13 -6.62 -15.55
CA TYR A 211 -15.52 -7.34 -14.44
C TYR A 211 -16.46 -8.37 -13.80
N LEU A 212 -17.79 -8.30 -14.00
CA LEU A 212 -18.77 -9.26 -13.46
C LEU A 212 -18.46 -10.73 -13.84
N ARG A 213 -17.82 -10.94 -14.99
CA ARG A 213 -17.36 -12.28 -15.44
C ARG A 213 -16.17 -12.85 -14.67
N LYS A 214 -15.48 -12.03 -13.87
CA LYS A 214 -14.28 -12.39 -13.09
C LYS A 214 -14.50 -12.34 -11.57
N GLY A 215 -15.61 -11.79 -11.12
CA GLY A 215 -15.94 -11.61 -9.71
C GLY A 215 -16.91 -10.45 -9.49
N PRO A 216 -17.20 -10.08 -8.23
CA PRO A 216 -18.08 -8.96 -7.91
C PRO A 216 -17.62 -7.64 -8.53
N ALA A 217 -18.57 -6.90 -9.09
CA ALA A 217 -18.43 -5.55 -9.58
C ALA A 217 -19.76 -4.80 -9.38
N TYR A 218 -19.73 -3.48 -9.40
CA TYR A 218 -20.91 -2.63 -9.26
C TYR A 218 -21.11 -1.80 -10.52
N VAL A 219 -22.36 -1.68 -10.95
CA VAL A 219 -22.79 -0.81 -12.05
C VAL A 219 -23.97 -0.01 -11.53
N ASP A 220 -23.86 1.31 -11.57
CA ASP A 220 -24.93 2.19 -11.12
C ASP A 220 -25.88 2.49 -12.30
N GLY A 221 -27.17 2.14 -12.14
CA GLY A 221 -28.18 2.34 -13.19
C GLY A 221 -28.52 3.80 -13.50
N ASN A 222 -28.07 4.75 -12.66
CA ASN A 222 -28.28 6.19 -12.81
C ASN A 222 -26.95 6.95 -13.01
N CYS A 223 -25.91 6.24 -13.46
CA CYS A 223 -24.61 6.81 -13.80
C CYS A 223 -24.44 6.91 -15.32
N THR A 224 -23.92 8.04 -15.79
CA THR A 224 -23.50 8.23 -17.18
C THR A 224 -22.06 7.74 -17.33
N TYR A 225 -21.88 6.58 -17.96
CA TYR A 225 -20.55 6.02 -18.20
C TYR A 225 -19.96 6.49 -19.54
N LEU A 226 -18.86 7.24 -19.50
CA LEU A 226 -18.02 7.54 -20.67
C LEU A 226 -16.94 6.45 -20.75
N SER A 227 -17.26 5.34 -21.43
CA SER A 227 -16.45 4.12 -21.32
C SER A 227 -16.48 3.19 -22.54
N GLY A 228 -15.52 2.26 -22.57
CA GLY A 228 -15.38 1.27 -23.63
C GLY A 228 -14.76 1.83 -24.91
N ARG A 229 -14.54 0.96 -25.90
CA ARG A 229 -13.74 1.26 -27.10
C ARG A 229 -14.23 2.47 -27.90
N GLU A 230 -15.54 2.68 -27.95
CA GLU A 230 -16.20 3.71 -28.78
C GLU A 230 -16.77 4.87 -27.94
N GLY A 231 -16.98 4.67 -26.64
CA GLY A 231 -17.60 5.64 -25.73
C GLY A 231 -16.67 6.26 -24.69
N PHE A 232 -15.42 5.78 -24.57
CA PHE A 232 -14.42 6.39 -23.69
C PHE A 232 -13.90 7.70 -24.28
N ILE A 233 -13.91 8.74 -23.45
CA ILE A 233 -13.31 10.04 -23.72
C ILE A 233 -12.50 10.41 -22.47
N ASP A 234 -11.23 10.76 -22.63
CA ASP A 234 -10.39 11.20 -21.51
C ASP A 234 -10.97 12.48 -20.87
N PHE A 235 -10.84 12.62 -19.54
CA PHE A 235 -11.32 13.79 -18.80
C PHE A 235 -10.86 15.13 -19.42
N GLY A 236 -9.64 15.21 -19.95
CA GLY A 236 -9.11 16.41 -20.61
C GLY A 236 -9.67 16.70 -22.00
N SER A 237 -10.42 15.76 -22.60
CA SER A 237 -11.01 15.83 -23.93
C SER A 237 -12.55 15.89 -23.93
N VAL A 238 -13.18 15.83 -22.75
CA VAL A 238 -14.64 16.00 -22.61
C VAL A 238 -15.03 17.46 -22.85
N ASP A 239 -16.07 17.67 -23.66
CA ASP A 239 -16.78 18.95 -23.77
C ASP A 239 -17.63 19.15 -22.51
N TRP A 240 -16.98 19.67 -21.46
CA TRP A 240 -17.58 19.86 -20.16
C TRP A 240 -18.76 20.83 -20.17
N GLU A 241 -18.68 21.93 -20.94
CA GLU A 241 -19.77 22.90 -21.03
C GLU A 241 -21.06 22.26 -21.56
N LYS A 242 -20.96 21.49 -22.65
CA LYS A 242 -22.10 20.77 -23.24
C LYS A 242 -22.60 19.66 -22.33
N LEU A 243 -21.72 18.91 -21.67
CA LEU A 243 -22.10 17.79 -20.81
C LEU A 243 -22.75 18.26 -19.51
N LEU A 244 -22.21 19.29 -18.85
CA LEU A 244 -22.79 19.91 -17.66
C LEU A 244 -24.18 20.49 -17.96
N ARG A 245 -24.32 21.23 -19.07
CA ARG A 245 -25.61 21.73 -19.56
C ARG A 245 -26.62 20.60 -19.82
N LYS A 246 -26.22 19.48 -20.43
CA LYS A 246 -27.08 18.28 -20.60
C LYS A 246 -27.55 17.71 -19.27
N HIS A 247 -26.74 17.79 -18.21
CA HIS A 247 -27.09 17.36 -16.87
C HIS A 247 -27.75 18.45 -16.00
N GLY A 248 -28.05 19.62 -16.57
CA GLY A 248 -28.72 20.72 -15.87
C GLY A 248 -27.83 21.49 -14.88
N ILE A 249 -26.51 21.39 -15.01
CA ILE A 249 -25.55 22.09 -14.14
C ILE A 249 -25.12 23.39 -14.81
N SER A 250 -25.42 24.52 -14.16
CA SER A 250 -25.04 25.87 -14.59
C SER A 250 -23.76 26.38 -13.91
N ASP A 251 -23.41 25.83 -12.75
CA ASP A 251 -22.24 26.23 -11.95
C ASP A 251 -21.28 25.05 -11.78
N PRO A 252 -20.18 24.99 -12.56
CA PRO A 252 -19.15 23.97 -12.43
C PRO A 252 -18.47 23.95 -11.05
N SER A 253 -18.53 25.06 -10.28
CA SER A 253 -17.93 25.10 -8.95
C SER A 253 -18.68 24.25 -7.92
N ARG A 254 -19.94 23.87 -8.19
CA ARG A 254 -20.75 22.96 -7.34
C ARG A 254 -20.61 21.47 -7.70
N VAL A 255 -19.65 21.13 -8.55
CA VAL A 255 -19.35 19.76 -8.97
C VAL A 255 -18.15 19.21 -8.19
N LEU A 256 -18.28 17.99 -7.68
CA LEU A 256 -17.17 17.24 -7.08
C LEU A 256 -16.54 16.34 -8.15
N VAL A 257 -15.21 16.39 -8.28
CA VAL A 257 -14.44 15.51 -9.18
C VAL A 257 -13.52 14.61 -8.37
N PHE A 258 -13.61 13.30 -8.57
CA PHE A 258 -12.74 12.29 -7.98
C PHE A 258 -11.86 11.64 -9.05
N PHE A 259 -10.56 11.56 -8.80
CA PHE A 259 -9.56 10.96 -9.70
C PHE A 259 -8.90 9.75 -9.05
N ASP A 260 -8.99 8.61 -9.73
CA ASP A 260 -8.39 7.29 -9.44
C ASP A 260 -7.94 6.66 -10.79
N ASP A 261 -7.36 7.49 -11.67
CA ASP A 261 -7.04 7.14 -13.07
C ASP A 261 -5.53 7.05 -13.39
N HIS A 262 -4.69 7.13 -12.35
CA HIS A 262 -3.22 7.06 -12.42
C HIS A 262 -2.61 7.93 -13.53
N GLN A 263 -3.20 9.11 -13.75
CA GLN A 263 -2.60 10.21 -14.50
C GLN A 263 -1.99 11.21 -13.53
N SER A 264 -0.98 11.98 -13.98
CA SER A 264 -0.40 13.04 -13.14
C SER A 264 -1.47 13.99 -12.58
N GLU A 265 -1.46 14.20 -11.27
CA GLU A 265 -2.44 15.05 -10.59
C GLU A 265 -2.30 16.52 -11.06
N LEU A 266 -1.09 16.98 -11.37
CA LEU A 266 -0.83 18.28 -12.00
C LEU A 266 -1.57 18.47 -13.33
N LYS A 267 -1.61 17.42 -14.16
CA LYS A 267 -2.29 17.40 -15.46
C LYS A 267 -3.80 17.44 -15.27
N ARG A 268 -4.33 16.64 -14.34
CA ARG A 268 -5.75 16.63 -13.98
C ARG A 268 -6.21 17.93 -13.33
N LEU A 269 -5.43 18.51 -12.42
CA LEU A 269 -5.67 19.82 -11.80
C LEU A 269 -5.76 20.93 -12.86
N LYS A 270 -4.80 21.00 -13.80
CA LYS A 270 -4.83 21.97 -14.92
C LYS A 270 -6.08 21.80 -15.80
N GLN A 271 -6.47 20.56 -16.10
CA GLN A 271 -7.67 20.26 -16.88
C GLN A 271 -8.96 20.66 -16.13
N ALA A 272 -9.04 20.36 -14.83
CA ALA A 272 -10.19 20.68 -14.00
C ALA A 272 -10.36 22.19 -13.79
N LEU A 273 -9.25 22.91 -13.58
CA LEU A 273 -9.22 24.37 -13.50
C LEU A 273 -9.74 25.01 -14.81
N LYS A 274 -9.30 24.51 -15.97
CA LYS A 274 -9.79 24.96 -17.29
C LYS A 274 -11.29 24.71 -17.48
N ALA A 275 -11.82 23.64 -16.89
CA ALA A 275 -13.25 23.31 -16.92
C ALA A 275 -14.09 24.07 -15.87
N GLY A 276 -13.46 24.88 -15.01
CA GLY A 276 -14.13 25.66 -13.95
C GLY A 276 -14.46 24.86 -12.68
N PHE A 277 -14.03 23.61 -12.56
CA PHE A 277 -14.25 22.80 -11.37
C PHE A 277 -13.39 23.30 -10.20
N ARG A 278 -13.95 23.28 -8.99
CA ARG A 278 -13.27 23.74 -7.76
C ARG A 278 -12.98 22.66 -6.73
N HIS A 279 -13.80 21.63 -6.63
CA HIS A 279 -13.68 20.59 -5.61
C HIS A 279 -13.12 19.31 -6.23
N LEU A 280 -11.84 19.02 -5.96
CA LEU A 280 -11.16 17.84 -6.48
C LEU A 280 -10.73 16.92 -5.34
N ILE A 281 -10.84 15.60 -5.54
CA ILE A 281 -10.24 14.58 -4.69
C ILE A 281 -9.32 13.73 -5.57
N PHE A 282 -8.10 13.50 -5.12
CA PHE A 282 -7.15 12.58 -5.75
C PHE A 282 -6.91 11.38 -4.82
N GLU A 283 -7.11 10.18 -5.37
CA GLU A 283 -6.59 8.90 -4.86
C GLU A 283 -5.07 8.84 -5.14
N ASP A 284 -4.34 8.05 -4.37
CA ASP A 284 -2.90 7.78 -4.58
C ASP A 284 -2.02 9.06 -4.66
N ASN A 285 -2.22 10.03 -3.75
CA ASN A 285 -1.39 11.24 -3.60
C ASN A 285 -0.02 10.91 -2.99
N TYR A 286 0.78 10.18 -3.78
CA TYR A 286 1.98 9.47 -3.37
C TYR A 286 3.02 10.36 -2.70
N ASP A 287 3.72 9.78 -1.73
CA ASP A 287 4.91 10.38 -1.14
C ASP A 287 6.09 10.42 -2.12
N THR A 288 7.07 11.26 -1.82
CA THR A 288 8.26 11.43 -2.67
C THR A 288 9.12 10.16 -2.74
N GLY A 289 9.54 9.78 -3.95
CA GLY A 289 10.27 8.54 -4.24
C GLY A 289 9.41 7.30 -4.51
N THR A 290 8.08 7.36 -4.43
CA THR A 290 7.17 6.22 -4.67
C THR A 290 6.01 6.55 -5.62
N GLY A 291 5.22 5.55 -6.01
CA GLY A 291 4.03 5.73 -6.86
C GLY A 291 4.23 5.53 -8.36
N ASP A 292 3.16 5.68 -9.13
CA ASP A 292 3.12 5.43 -10.58
C ASP A 292 2.73 6.64 -11.44
N HIS A 293 2.40 7.77 -10.81
CA HIS A 293 2.14 9.06 -11.43
C HIS A 293 2.63 10.21 -10.52
N TYR A 294 2.80 11.41 -11.08
CA TYR A 294 3.32 12.58 -10.37
C TYR A 294 2.20 13.31 -9.61
N SER A 295 2.23 13.19 -8.27
CA SER A 295 1.23 13.65 -7.30
C SER A 295 1.44 15.11 -6.83
N LEU A 296 0.41 15.71 -6.24
CA LEU A 296 0.46 17.03 -5.61
C LEU A 296 1.48 17.05 -4.46
N ARG A 297 1.50 16.00 -3.64
CA ARG A 297 2.46 15.84 -2.54
C ARG A 297 3.90 15.82 -3.06
N GLN A 298 4.19 15.08 -4.13
CA GLN A 298 5.51 15.10 -4.80
C GLN A 298 5.90 16.46 -5.37
N ILE A 299 4.92 17.29 -5.76
CA ILE A 299 5.18 18.64 -6.28
C ILE A 299 5.44 19.62 -5.14
N CYS A 300 4.70 19.51 -4.04
CA CYS A 300 4.75 20.39 -2.88
C CYS A 300 5.83 20.01 -1.86
N ASP A 301 6.40 18.81 -1.97
CA ASP A 301 7.66 18.46 -1.32
C ASP A 301 8.76 19.41 -1.86
N GLN A 302 9.19 20.33 -1.01
CA GLN A 302 10.07 21.45 -1.35
C GLN A 302 10.92 21.80 -0.12
N SER A 303 12.18 22.18 -0.31
CA SER A 303 13.10 22.55 0.79
C SER A 303 12.68 23.76 1.63
N HIS A 304 11.70 24.55 1.17
CA HIS A 304 11.14 25.69 1.91
C HIS A 304 9.77 25.39 2.53
N ILE A 305 9.27 24.15 2.39
CA ILE A 305 8.05 23.64 2.98
C ILE A 305 8.43 22.76 4.16
N ARG A 306 7.77 22.97 5.32
CA ARG A 306 8.02 22.15 6.51
C ARG A 306 7.65 20.69 6.22
N GLY A 307 8.58 19.77 6.48
CA GLY A 307 8.43 18.34 6.17
C GLY A 307 8.82 17.95 4.73
N GLY A 308 9.14 18.93 3.88
CA GLY A 308 9.67 18.70 2.54
C GLY A 308 11.15 19.06 2.41
N GLY A 309 11.73 18.70 1.27
CA GLY A 309 13.15 18.75 0.99
C GLY A 309 13.90 17.57 1.61
N HIS A 310 14.80 16.96 0.85
CA HIS A 310 15.47 15.72 1.21
C HIS A 310 16.98 15.78 1.02
N SER A 311 17.70 15.04 1.86
CA SER A 311 19.16 14.91 1.82
C SER A 311 19.55 13.59 1.17
N CYS A 312 20.27 13.63 0.04
CA CYS A 312 20.71 12.43 -0.68
C CYS A 312 22.01 11.79 -0.14
N PHE A 313 22.54 12.28 0.99
CA PHE A 313 23.70 11.67 1.65
C PHE A 313 23.31 10.37 2.36
N TRP A 314 24.04 9.29 2.09
CA TRP A 314 23.75 7.94 2.58
C TRP A 314 23.99 7.76 4.09
N ASP A 315 24.82 8.61 4.68
CA ASP A 315 25.16 8.70 6.10
C ASP A 315 24.32 9.74 6.86
N SER A 316 23.37 10.38 6.19
CA SER A 316 22.45 11.36 6.81
C SER A 316 21.50 10.73 7.84
N ASP A 317 21.00 11.57 8.74
CA ASP A 317 19.98 11.17 9.70
C ASP A 317 18.65 10.78 9.03
N GLU A 318 18.32 11.40 7.90
CA GLU A 318 17.19 10.98 7.05
C GLU A 318 17.37 9.55 6.54
N ALA A 319 18.51 9.23 5.91
CA ALA A 319 18.80 7.89 5.41
C ALA A 319 18.77 6.84 6.53
N ARG A 320 19.36 7.16 7.69
CA ARG A 320 19.36 6.31 8.90
C ARG A 320 17.95 6.06 9.45
N LEU A 321 17.06 7.06 9.40
CA LEU A 321 15.67 6.92 9.85
C LEU A 321 14.83 6.14 8.84
N ARG A 322 14.94 6.44 7.55
CA ARG A 322 14.28 5.71 6.45
C ARG A 322 14.58 4.22 6.50
N SER A 323 15.86 3.85 6.66
CA SER A 323 16.25 2.43 6.71
C SER A 323 15.81 1.69 7.97
N LYS A 324 15.56 2.40 9.07
CA LYS A 324 14.87 1.80 10.22
C LYS A 324 13.40 1.55 9.92
N ARG A 325 12.73 2.45 9.19
CA ARG A 325 11.28 2.42 8.95
C ARG A 325 10.87 1.50 7.80
N LYS A 326 11.70 1.31 6.77
CA LYS A 326 11.51 0.31 5.70
C LYS A 326 11.30 -1.12 6.22
N LYS A 327 11.86 -1.43 7.39
CA LYS A 327 11.73 -2.74 8.06
C LYS A 327 10.35 -3.00 8.66
N PHE A 328 9.51 -1.97 8.79
CA PHE A 328 8.18 -2.05 9.40
C PHE A 328 7.05 -1.62 8.44
N TRP A 329 7.34 -0.75 7.47
CA TRP A 329 6.32 -0.14 6.60
C TRP A 329 6.64 -0.37 5.12
N GLU A 330 5.70 -0.96 4.38
CA GLU A 330 5.89 -1.42 3.00
C GLU A 330 6.15 -0.27 2.02
N LYS A 331 5.46 0.87 2.21
CA LYS A 331 5.63 2.10 1.42
C LYS A 331 6.58 3.11 2.04
N ALA A 332 7.29 2.79 3.13
CA ALA A 332 8.47 3.58 3.47
C ALA A 332 9.50 3.48 2.34
N VAL A 333 10.24 4.56 2.11
CA VAL A 333 11.15 4.73 0.98
C VAL A 333 12.57 4.90 1.51
N GLU A 334 13.47 4.03 1.09
CA GLU A 334 14.92 4.07 1.37
C GLU A 334 15.61 5.21 0.59
N ILE A 335 16.85 5.54 0.95
CA ILE A 335 17.55 6.68 0.34
C ILE A 335 17.89 6.48 -1.15
N ASP A 336 18.13 5.24 -1.57
CA ASP A 336 18.41 4.86 -2.96
C ASP A 336 17.14 4.78 -3.83
N GLU A 337 15.99 4.49 -3.22
CA GLU A 337 14.66 4.61 -3.84
C GLU A 337 14.24 6.09 -3.99
N LEU A 338 14.58 6.95 -3.02
CA LEU A 338 14.27 8.37 -3.02
C LEU A 338 15.12 9.15 -4.03
N CYS A 339 16.45 8.98 -3.98
CA CYS A 339 17.40 9.84 -4.67
C CYS A 339 17.85 9.31 -6.03
N GLY A 340 17.80 10.19 -7.02
CA GLY A 340 18.27 9.97 -8.38
C GLY A 340 19.72 10.40 -8.61
N LYS A 341 20.05 10.56 -9.89
CA LYS A 341 21.31 11.17 -10.33
C LYS A 341 21.30 12.66 -9.96
N ASP A 342 22.48 13.24 -9.71
CA ASP A 342 22.66 14.67 -9.44
C ASP A 342 21.78 15.16 -8.25
N ASP A 343 21.68 14.32 -7.21
CA ASP A 343 20.90 14.50 -5.98
C ASP A 343 19.40 14.79 -6.19
N ALA A 344 18.85 14.30 -7.30
CA ALA A 344 17.45 14.49 -7.68
C ALA A 344 16.50 13.63 -6.83
N TRP A 345 16.06 14.15 -5.68
CA TRP A 345 15.06 13.51 -4.82
C TRP A 345 13.61 13.74 -5.26
N TRP A 346 13.33 14.78 -6.05
CA TRP A 346 11.96 15.19 -6.39
C TRP A 346 11.23 14.20 -7.32
N GLY A 347 9.90 14.18 -7.20
CA GLY A 347 9.07 13.20 -7.91
C GLY A 347 9.47 11.78 -7.52
N ILE A 348 9.99 11.02 -8.48
CA ILE A 348 10.67 9.77 -8.22
C ILE A 348 12.05 9.82 -8.89
N ARG A 349 13.08 10.06 -8.07
CA ARG A 349 14.49 10.09 -8.52
C ARG A 349 14.76 11.11 -9.64
N GLY A 350 14.04 12.23 -9.64
CA GLY A 350 14.09 13.29 -10.66
C GLY A 350 13.10 13.16 -11.81
N TYR A 351 12.26 12.13 -11.84
CA TYR A 351 11.29 11.88 -12.90
C TYR A 351 9.85 12.22 -12.46
N LYS A 352 9.08 12.89 -13.33
CA LYS A 352 7.61 12.90 -13.25
C LYS A 352 7.08 11.68 -14.00
N ARG A 353 6.25 10.89 -13.32
CA ARG A 353 5.53 9.76 -13.92
C ARG A 353 4.16 10.19 -14.41
N ASP A 354 3.67 9.58 -15.49
CA ASP A 354 2.30 9.72 -15.98
C ASP A 354 1.85 8.41 -16.66
N ASN A 355 0.53 8.26 -16.81
CA ASN A 355 -0.10 7.18 -17.54
C ASN A 355 0.29 5.77 -17.03
N PHE A 356 0.01 5.48 -15.76
CA PHE A 356 0.34 4.21 -15.10
C PHE A 356 1.84 3.84 -15.22
N ASN A 357 2.75 4.78 -14.91
CA ASN A 357 4.21 4.63 -15.04
C ASN A 357 4.69 4.22 -16.46
N ARG A 358 3.91 4.53 -17.51
CA ARG A 358 4.31 4.28 -18.91
C ARG A 358 5.00 5.48 -19.56
N SER A 359 4.83 6.66 -18.99
CA SER A 359 5.55 7.87 -19.35
C SER A 359 6.39 8.33 -18.15
N ASN A 360 7.71 8.42 -18.35
CA ASN A 360 8.67 8.78 -17.30
C ASN A 360 9.58 9.89 -17.85
N GLU A 361 9.25 11.14 -17.56
CA GLU A 361 9.96 12.31 -18.07
C GLU A 361 10.88 12.86 -16.98
N ALA A 362 12.17 12.97 -17.27
CA ALA A 362 13.13 13.60 -16.35
C ALA A 362 12.86 15.10 -16.29
N ILE A 363 12.74 15.64 -15.08
CA ILE A 363 12.50 17.08 -14.85
C ILE A 363 13.62 17.71 -14.04
N SER A 364 13.96 18.95 -14.37
CA SER A 364 14.92 19.73 -13.59
C SER A 364 14.33 20.18 -12.27
N HIS A 365 15.17 20.40 -11.25
CA HIS A 365 14.76 21.04 -9.99
C HIS A 365 14.02 22.37 -10.23
N LYS A 366 14.44 23.15 -11.24
CA LYS A 366 13.80 24.40 -11.64
C LYS A 366 12.36 24.18 -12.12
N GLU A 367 12.12 23.18 -12.94
CA GLU A 367 10.77 22.84 -13.43
C GLU A 367 9.89 22.30 -12.28
N HIS A 368 10.42 21.42 -11.44
CA HIS A 368 9.75 20.92 -10.25
C HIS A 368 9.32 22.08 -9.32
N PHE A 369 10.21 23.02 -9.01
CA PHE A 369 9.90 24.24 -8.25
C PHE A 369 8.85 25.13 -8.94
N GLN A 370 8.93 25.29 -10.26
CA GLN A 370 7.92 26.04 -11.03
C GLN A 370 6.54 25.38 -10.97
N ASN A 371 6.47 24.04 -11.00
CA ASN A 371 5.22 23.31 -10.80
C ASN A 371 4.66 23.54 -9.39
N SER A 372 5.50 23.60 -8.35
CA SER A 372 5.06 23.96 -6.99
C SER A 372 4.48 25.37 -6.92
N ARG A 373 5.12 26.36 -7.56
CA ARG A 373 4.61 27.75 -7.58
C ARG A 373 3.27 27.88 -8.31
N LEU A 374 3.03 27.05 -9.33
CA LEU A 374 1.72 26.97 -9.98
C LEU A 374 0.65 26.36 -9.08
N LEU A 375 0.98 25.34 -8.28
CA LEU A 375 0.05 24.77 -7.30
C LEU A 375 -0.32 25.80 -6.23
N GLU A 376 0.68 26.47 -5.64
CA GLU A 376 0.47 27.49 -4.61
C GLU A 376 -0.41 28.66 -5.10
N SER A 377 -0.35 29.03 -6.38
CA SER A 377 -1.16 30.15 -6.90
C SER A 377 -2.64 29.82 -7.12
N VAL A 378 -2.99 28.53 -7.27
CA VAL A 378 -4.36 28.08 -7.56
C VAL A 378 -5.03 27.30 -6.43
N LEU A 379 -4.26 26.81 -5.45
CA LEU A 379 -4.79 26.09 -4.28
C LEU A 379 -5.40 27.06 -3.26
N ASP A 380 -6.72 26.97 -3.09
CA ASP A 380 -7.44 27.63 -1.99
C ASP A 380 -7.30 26.85 -0.69
N LEU A 381 -7.32 25.51 -0.76
CA LEU A 381 -7.28 24.60 0.39
C LEU A 381 -6.62 23.28 -0.03
N TYR A 382 -5.80 22.71 0.85
CA TYR A 382 -5.22 21.38 0.74
C TYR A 382 -5.49 20.59 2.02
N TRP A 383 -6.02 19.37 1.91
CA TRP A 383 -6.27 18.48 3.05
C TRP A 383 -6.08 17.02 2.66
N GLU A 384 -5.08 16.37 3.25
CA GLU A 384 -4.95 14.91 3.20
C GLU A 384 -5.93 14.29 4.21
N LEU A 385 -6.72 13.32 3.75
CA LEU A 385 -7.53 12.47 4.61
C LEU A 385 -6.59 11.70 5.56
N PRO A 386 -6.68 11.84 6.88
CA PRO A 386 -5.90 11.02 7.81
C PRO A 386 -6.33 9.54 7.75
N PRO A 387 -5.42 8.59 8.07
CA PRO A 387 -5.79 7.19 8.29
C PRO A 387 -6.92 7.08 9.33
N VAL A 388 -7.85 6.15 9.15
CA VAL A 388 -9.02 6.04 10.03
C VAL A 388 -8.63 5.66 11.46
N ALA A 389 -7.64 4.78 11.60
CA ALA A 389 -7.14 4.35 12.89
C ALA A 389 -5.66 3.96 12.79
N GLY A 390 -4.94 4.14 13.91
CA GLY A 390 -3.50 3.87 13.98
C GLY A 390 -3.13 2.41 13.65
N PRO A 391 -1.86 2.15 13.27
CA PRO A 391 -1.43 0.82 12.86
C PRO A 391 -1.57 -0.25 13.95
N SER A 392 -1.52 0.10 15.24
CA SER A 392 -1.73 -0.89 16.33
C SER A 392 -3.18 -1.41 16.39
N LEU A 393 -4.13 -0.64 15.85
CA LEU A 393 -5.56 -0.99 15.84
C LEU A 393 -5.97 -1.72 14.55
N THR A 394 -5.36 -1.34 13.42
CA THR A 394 -5.70 -1.85 12.08
C THR A 394 -4.78 -2.96 11.58
N HIS A 395 -3.61 -3.12 12.19
CA HIS A 395 -2.51 -3.99 11.75
C HIS A 395 -2.00 -3.72 10.32
N GLN A 396 -2.32 -2.56 9.73
CA GLN A 396 -1.84 -2.22 8.39
C GLN A 396 -0.35 -1.84 8.42
N THR A 397 0.42 -2.44 7.52
CA THR A 397 1.86 -2.19 7.30
C THR A 397 2.11 -1.29 6.09
N ARG A 398 1.06 -0.93 5.34
CA ARG A 398 1.20 -0.32 4.02
C ARG A 398 1.90 1.04 4.06
N TYR A 399 1.42 1.98 4.86
CA TYR A 399 1.95 3.36 4.89
C TYR A 399 2.98 3.56 6.00
N ASP A 400 3.78 4.63 5.90
CA ASP A 400 4.66 5.07 6.98
C ASP A 400 3.96 6.15 7.84
N PRO A 401 3.67 5.89 9.14
CA PRO A 401 3.08 6.86 10.05
C PRO A 401 3.86 8.17 10.27
N ALA A 402 5.17 8.21 10.03
CA ALA A 402 5.90 9.49 10.10
C ALA A 402 5.55 10.40 8.91
N ARG A 403 5.23 9.79 7.77
CA ARG A 403 4.87 10.44 6.49
C ARG A 403 3.35 10.46 6.27
N ALA A 404 2.54 10.48 7.32
CA ALA A 404 1.09 10.66 7.23
C ALA A 404 0.56 11.56 8.35
N SER A 405 -0.60 12.18 8.13
CA SER A 405 -1.36 12.88 9.17
C SER A 405 -1.71 11.93 10.32
N ASP A 406 -1.86 12.48 11.54
CA ASP A 406 -2.30 11.71 12.71
C ASP A 406 -3.67 11.04 12.44
N PRO A 407 -3.86 9.77 12.83
CA PRO A 407 -5.08 9.02 12.52
C PRO A 407 -6.30 9.54 13.30
N ILE A 408 -7.50 9.37 12.72
CA ILE A 408 -8.77 9.80 13.36
C ILE A 408 -8.98 9.11 14.72
N ILE A 409 -8.55 7.84 14.82
CA ILE A 409 -8.52 7.07 16.06
C ILE A 409 -7.06 6.68 16.36
N GLU A 410 -6.45 7.41 17.29
CA GLU A 410 -5.08 7.17 17.77
C GLU A 410 -4.85 5.75 18.31
N ASP A 411 -3.59 5.30 18.25
CA ASP A 411 -3.16 4.05 18.87
C ASP A 411 -3.49 4.01 20.36
N GLY A 412 -3.78 2.81 20.88
CA GLY A 412 -4.24 2.62 22.26
C GLY A 412 -5.73 2.96 22.51
N ARG A 413 -6.45 3.58 21.57
CA ARG A 413 -7.89 3.92 21.70
C ARG A 413 -8.83 2.75 21.34
N TYR A 414 -8.46 1.52 21.67
CA TYR A 414 -9.17 0.29 21.25
C TYR A 414 -10.67 0.29 21.61
N GLY A 415 -11.06 0.79 22.78
CA GLY A 415 -12.47 0.89 23.17
C GLY A 415 -13.31 1.81 22.26
N LEU A 416 -12.71 2.84 21.66
CA LEU A 416 -13.36 3.70 20.66
C LEU A 416 -13.48 2.97 19.32
N PHE A 417 -12.39 2.34 18.87
CA PHE A 417 -12.32 1.53 17.66
C PHE A 417 -13.36 0.40 17.66
N GLN A 418 -13.53 -0.29 18.79
CA GLN A 418 -14.56 -1.31 18.98
C GLN A 418 -15.97 -0.72 18.98
N ARG A 419 -16.20 0.41 19.68
CA ARG A 419 -17.53 1.04 19.80
C ARG A 419 -18.08 1.52 18.44
N ILE A 420 -17.23 2.09 17.60
CA ILE A 420 -17.57 2.53 16.23
C ILE A 420 -17.83 1.32 15.30
N GLY A 421 -17.41 0.12 15.70
CA GLY A 421 -17.64 -1.12 14.95
C GLY A 421 -16.51 -1.48 13.98
N LEU A 422 -15.44 -0.69 13.90
CA LEU A 422 -14.28 -0.95 13.03
C LEU A 422 -13.61 -2.29 13.34
N ALA A 423 -13.62 -2.71 14.62
CA ALA A 423 -13.13 -4.02 15.05
C ALA A 423 -13.93 -5.23 14.50
N ARG A 424 -15.08 -5.02 13.86
CA ARG A 424 -15.85 -6.07 13.16
C ARG A 424 -15.43 -6.24 11.69
N LEU A 425 -14.70 -5.27 11.14
CA LEU A 425 -14.23 -5.32 9.77
C LEU A 425 -12.99 -6.22 9.67
N ASP A 426 -12.89 -6.98 8.59
CA ASP A 426 -11.71 -7.79 8.29
C ASP A 426 -10.47 -6.89 8.15
N THR A 427 -9.36 -7.22 8.80
CA THR A 427 -8.16 -6.37 8.84
C THR A 427 -7.60 -6.04 7.45
N SER A 428 -7.83 -6.88 6.45
CA SER A 428 -7.39 -6.62 5.07
C SER A 428 -8.04 -5.39 4.44
N VAL A 429 -9.20 -4.90 4.92
CA VAL A 429 -9.85 -3.70 4.36
C VAL A 429 -9.06 -2.42 4.65
N PHE A 430 -8.23 -2.43 5.70
CA PHE A 430 -7.36 -1.32 6.08
C PHE A 430 -5.97 -1.40 5.42
N ASN A 431 -5.59 -2.53 4.81
CA ASN A 431 -4.27 -2.68 4.18
C ASN A 431 -4.19 -2.02 2.79
N GLY A 432 -4.66 -0.77 2.71
CA GLY A 432 -4.92 -0.04 1.47
C GLY A 432 -4.51 1.44 1.48
N TYR A 433 -4.24 2.05 2.63
CA TYR A 433 -3.96 3.49 2.70
C TYR A 433 -2.69 3.89 1.92
N THR A 434 -2.87 4.84 1.00
CA THR A 434 -1.84 5.49 0.17
C THR A 434 -2.25 6.96 -0.07
N GLN A 435 -2.42 7.72 1.02
CA GLN A 435 -2.73 9.16 1.05
C GLN A 435 -3.78 9.63 0.02
N MET A 436 -5.02 9.81 0.43
CA MET A 436 -6.02 10.49 -0.40
C MET A 436 -6.08 11.98 -0.03
N VAL A 437 -6.16 12.87 -1.02
CA VAL A 437 -6.21 14.33 -0.79
C VAL A 437 -7.46 14.97 -1.38
N TYR A 438 -8.07 15.87 -0.63
CA TYR A 438 -9.05 16.83 -1.12
C TYR A 438 -8.38 18.20 -1.30
N VAL A 439 -8.62 18.83 -2.44
CA VAL A 439 -8.21 20.21 -2.70
C VAL A 439 -9.39 21.05 -3.16
N GLN A 440 -9.40 22.30 -2.70
CA GLN A 440 -10.19 23.36 -3.30
C GLN A 440 -9.26 24.20 -4.19
N ILE A 441 -9.64 24.41 -5.45
CA ILE A 441 -8.90 25.24 -6.40
C ILE A 441 -9.73 26.39 -6.94
N SER A 442 -9.07 27.48 -7.30
CA SER A 442 -9.62 28.54 -8.14
C SER A 442 -8.51 29.26 -8.90
N ALA A 443 -8.85 29.87 -10.04
CA ALA A 443 -7.87 30.62 -10.82
C ALA A 443 -7.38 31.83 -10.02
N VAL A 444 -6.19 32.33 -10.37
CA VAL A 444 -5.81 33.70 -10.00
C VAL A 444 -6.76 34.64 -10.73
N HIS A 445 -7.38 35.55 -10.00
CA HIS A 445 -8.03 36.71 -10.60
C HIS A 445 -6.92 37.72 -10.91
N ASP A 446 -6.65 37.93 -12.21
CA ASP A 446 -5.83 39.04 -12.70
C ASP A 446 -6.53 40.40 -12.46
#